data_AF-A0A7S3PWQ9-F1
#
_entry.id   AF-A0A7S3PWQ9-F1
#
_cell.length_a   1.000
_cell.length_b   1.000
_cell.length_c   1.000
_cell.angle_alpha   90.00
_cell.angle_beta   90.00
_cell.angle_gamma   90.00
#
_symmetry.space_group_name_H-M   'P 1'
#
loop_
_entity.id
_entity.type
_entity.pdbx_description
1 polymer ?
#
loop_
_entity_poly.entity_id
_entity_poly.type
_entity_poly.pdbx_seq_one_letter_code
_entity_poly.pdbx_strand_id
1 'polypeptide(L)'
;MPLAKTCSNAKESAVPASLLFDSIEHLKSVFPYSLEIVVFPFEHPSVNYSDKHCEDFEKETKKRGRTIHVMETSIITGPDAHPMFKLINEAMAGDDLNLNSTAFFILNLDLKAFEMHYGKSLVDLRDIVREWVKKHDKEL
;
A
#
# COMPACT_ATOMS: atom_id res chain seq x y z
N MET A 1 2.24 -2.39 -1.43
CA MET A 1 0.92 -1.79 -1.13
C MET A 1 0.77 -0.45 -1.85
N PRO A 2 -0.10 -0.32 -2.86
CA PRO A 2 -0.44 0.97 -3.45
C PRO A 2 -1.16 1.84 -2.42
N LEU A 3 -0.79 3.12 -2.35
CA LEU A 3 -1.38 4.10 -1.44
C LEU A 3 -1.78 5.35 -2.21
N ALA A 4 -3.09 5.60 -2.29
CA ALA A 4 -3.58 6.79 -2.96
C ALA A 4 -3.13 8.04 -2.20
N LYS A 5 -2.63 9.04 -2.92
CA LYS A 5 -2.28 10.35 -2.38
C LYS A 5 -3.51 10.98 -1.74
N THR A 6 -3.44 11.21 -0.43
CA THR A 6 -4.49 11.89 0.33
C THR A 6 -4.18 13.38 0.43
N CYS A 7 -5.20 14.21 0.26
CA CYS A 7 -5.07 15.65 0.37
C CYS A 7 -6.29 16.19 1.11
N SER A 8 -6.10 17.25 1.89
CA SER A 8 -7.20 17.93 2.55
C SER A 8 -7.78 18.99 1.62
N ASN A 9 -9.12 19.08 1.64
CA ASN A 9 -9.83 20.26 1.16
C ASN A 9 -10.18 21.09 2.42
N ALA A 10 -10.24 22.42 2.33
CA ALA A 10 -10.65 23.29 3.45
C ALA A 10 -12.07 23.01 4.02
N LYS A 11 -12.82 22.05 3.45
CA LYS A 11 -14.20 21.70 3.83
C LYS A 11 -14.46 20.21 4.12
N GLU A 12 -13.47 19.32 4.01
CA GLU A 12 -13.67 17.88 4.23
C GLU A 12 -12.61 17.32 5.18
N SER A 13 -13.08 16.54 6.17
CA SER A 13 -12.24 15.74 7.07
C SER A 13 -11.54 14.63 6.27
N ALA A 14 -10.44 14.95 5.62
CA ALA A 14 -9.49 13.96 5.16
C ALA A 14 -8.75 13.38 6.37
N VAL A 15 -8.59 12.05 6.42
CA VAL A 15 -7.73 11.41 7.41
C VAL A 15 -6.32 11.98 7.26
N PRO A 16 -5.71 12.50 8.34
CA PRO A 16 -4.35 13.04 8.27
C PRO A 16 -3.38 11.99 7.75
N ALA A 17 -2.48 12.38 6.84
CA ALA A 17 -1.49 11.46 6.28
C ALA A 17 -0.64 10.82 7.38
N SER A 18 -0.29 11.57 8.44
CA SER A 18 0.47 11.05 9.59
C SER A 18 -0.22 9.85 10.23
N LEU A 19 -1.52 9.94 10.52
CA LEU A 19 -2.30 8.84 11.11
C LEU A 19 -2.28 7.59 10.21
N LEU A 20 -2.35 7.78 8.89
CA LEU A 20 -2.32 6.70 7.92
C LEU A 20 -0.96 5.99 7.92
N PHE A 21 0.14 6.74 7.82
CA PHE A 21 1.48 6.18 7.86
C PHE A 21 1.80 5.54 9.20
N ASP A 22 1.43 6.17 10.32
CA ASP A 22 1.63 5.62 11.67
C ASP A 22 0.86 4.30 11.85
N SER A 23 -0.33 4.18 11.28
CA SER A 23 -1.11 2.93 11.30
C SER A 23 -0.44 1.80 10.52
N ILE A 24 0.20 2.12 9.39
CA ILE A 24 0.95 1.14 8.59
C ILE A 24 2.24 0.73 9.32
N GLU A 25 2.95 1.67 9.93
CA GLU A 25 4.14 1.38 10.75
C GLU A 25 3.78 0.55 11.98
N HIS A 26 2.62 0.82 12.60
CA HIS A 26 2.12 0.00 13.69
C HIS A 26 1.92 -1.45 13.26
N LEU A 27 1.34 -1.69 12.06
CA LEU A 27 1.20 -3.05 11.53
C LEU A 27 2.56 -3.76 11.39
N LYS A 28 3.57 -3.08 10.82
CA LYS A 28 4.94 -3.60 10.75
C LYS A 28 5.52 -3.89 12.13
N SER A 29 5.23 -3.05 13.13
CA SER A 29 5.71 -3.25 14.50
C SER A 29 5.14 -4.48 15.20
N VAL A 30 3.97 -4.99 14.78
CA VAL A 30 3.40 -6.24 15.30
C VAL A 30 4.19 -7.46 14.81
N PHE A 31 4.75 -7.40 13.60
CA PHE A 31 5.49 -8.49 12.96
C PHE A 31 6.87 -8.00 12.45
N PRO A 32 7.76 -7.50 13.32
CA PRO A 32 8.93 -6.73 12.91
C PRO A 32 9.94 -7.53 12.07
N TYR A 33 10.00 -8.85 12.27
CA TYR A 33 10.93 -9.76 11.60
C TYR A 33 10.30 -10.62 10.51
N SER A 34 8.97 -10.67 10.44
CA SER A 34 8.23 -11.58 9.54
C SER A 34 7.56 -10.85 8.39
N LEU A 35 7.36 -9.55 8.50
CA LEU A 35 6.68 -8.74 7.51
C LEU A 35 7.58 -7.58 7.10
N GLU A 36 7.80 -7.37 5.80
CA GLU A 36 8.37 -6.14 5.28
C GLU A 36 7.31 -5.38 4.50
N ILE A 37 7.12 -4.09 4.78
CA ILE A 37 6.05 -3.31 4.16
C ILE A 37 6.65 -2.31 3.18
N VAL A 38 6.31 -2.48 1.91
CA VAL A 38 6.63 -1.54 0.84
C VAL A 38 5.37 -0.81 0.39
N VAL A 39 5.40 0.51 0.50
CA VAL A 39 4.31 1.42 0.15
C VAL A 39 4.65 2.13 -1.15
N PHE A 40 3.72 2.11 -2.11
CA PHE A 40 3.83 2.78 -3.40
C PHE A 40 2.79 3.90 -3.46
N PRO A 41 3.17 5.14 -3.16
CA PRO A 41 2.29 6.28 -3.34
C PRO A 41 1.88 6.41 -4.81
N PHE A 42 0.62 6.77 -5.09
CA PHE A 42 0.15 7.05 -6.45
C PHE A 42 -0.90 8.16 -6.46
N GLU A 43 -1.04 8.83 -7.60
CA GLU A 43 -2.11 9.81 -7.83
C GLU A 43 -3.31 9.13 -8.48
N HIS A 44 -4.47 9.23 -7.83
CA HIS A 44 -5.69 8.59 -8.33
C HIS A 44 -6.22 9.34 -9.57
N PRO A 45 -6.48 8.67 -10.71
CA PRO A 45 -6.80 9.35 -11.97
C PRO A 45 -8.10 10.15 -11.92
N SER A 46 -9.04 9.77 -11.05
CA SER A 46 -10.31 10.50 -10.86
C SER A 46 -10.19 11.74 -9.96
N VAL A 47 -9.00 12.06 -9.44
CA VAL A 47 -8.78 13.17 -8.52
C VAL A 47 -7.96 14.25 -9.21
N ASN A 48 -8.47 15.48 -9.24
CA ASN A 48 -7.68 16.64 -9.63
C ASN A 48 -6.88 17.14 -8.42
N TYR A 49 -5.56 16.97 -8.47
CA TYR A 49 -4.63 17.36 -7.41
C TYR A 49 -4.17 18.82 -7.50
N SER A 50 -4.43 19.53 -8.60
CA SER A 50 -3.93 20.90 -8.80
C SER A 50 -4.46 21.92 -7.79
N ASP A 51 -5.68 21.71 -7.28
CA ASP A 51 -6.36 22.63 -6.35
C ASP A 51 -6.41 22.10 -4.91
N LYS A 52 -5.56 21.12 -4.57
CA LYS A 52 -5.59 20.41 -3.29
C LYS A 52 -4.35 20.66 -2.44
N HIS A 53 -4.54 20.71 -1.12
CA HIS A 53 -3.45 20.80 -0.14
C HIS A 53 -2.97 19.40 0.24
N CYS A 54 -1.86 18.99 -0.34
CA CYS A 54 -1.28 17.65 -0.19
C CYS A 54 0.06 17.66 0.57
N GLU A 55 0.46 18.80 1.14
CA GLU A 55 1.80 19.00 1.70
C GLU A 55 2.08 18.02 2.85
N ASP A 56 1.07 17.70 3.65
CA ASP A 56 1.17 16.72 4.72
C ASP A 56 1.52 15.32 4.19
N PHE A 57 0.84 14.87 3.13
CA PHE A 57 1.14 13.58 2.53
C PHE A 57 2.53 13.55 1.88
N GLU A 58 2.92 14.63 1.21
CA GLU A 58 4.25 14.76 0.61
C GLU A 58 5.38 14.82 1.65
N LYS A 59 5.11 15.42 2.80
CA LYS A 59 6.04 15.42 3.93
C LYS A 59 6.17 14.02 4.53
N GLU A 60 5.05 13.33 4.72
CA GLU A 60 5.06 11.99 5.29
C GLU A 60 5.72 10.96 4.36
N THR A 61 5.57 11.07 3.04
CA THR A 61 6.26 10.19 2.07
C THR A 61 7.77 10.40 2.03
N LYS A 62 8.24 11.63 2.29
CA LYS A 62 9.68 11.99 2.31
C LYS A 62 10.33 11.82 3.69
N LYS A 63 9.57 11.48 4.73
CA LYS A 63 10.06 11.32 6.10
C LYS A 63 11.10 10.20 6.17
N ARG A 64 12.29 10.51 6.68
CA ARG A 64 13.37 9.54 6.91
C ARG A 64 13.18 8.81 8.24
N GLY A 65 13.73 7.60 8.34
CA GLY A 65 13.73 6.81 9.58
C GLY A 65 12.43 6.05 9.85
N ARG A 66 11.58 5.89 8.83
CA ARG A 66 10.40 5.02 8.90
C ARG A 66 10.81 3.56 9.02
N THR A 67 9.97 2.77 9.70
CA THR A 67 10.13 1.30 9.79
C THR A 67 9.61 0.58 8.55
N ILE A 68 8.96 1.31 7.65
CA ILE A 68 8.40 0.84 6.38
C ILE A 68 9.11 1.52 5.21
N HIS A 69 9.13 0.86 4.06
CA HIS A 69 9.71 1.41 2.83
C HIS A 69 8.67 2.19 2.04
N VAL A 70 8.83 3.50 1.94
CA VAL A 70 8.00 4.34 1.08
C VAL A 70 8.76 4.61 -0.22
N MET A 71 8.18 4.17 -1.33
CA MET A 71 8.75 4.35 -2.67
C MET A 71 8.43 5.75 -3.22
N GLU A 72 9.10 6.11 -4.30
CA GLU A 72 8.71 7.28 -5.09
C GLU A 72 7.28 7.12 -5.63
N THR A 73 6.62 8.26 -5.87
CA THR A 73 5.26 8.24 -6.43
C THR A 73 5.29 7.53 -7.78
N SER A 74 4.47 6.49 -7.89
CA SER A 74 4.52 5.53 -8.97
C SER A 74 3.22 5.51 -9.75
N ILE A 75 3.33 5.33 -11.06
CA ILE A 75 2.18 4.97 -11.90
C ILE A 75 1.90 3.49 -11.66
N ILE A 76 0.66 3.14 -11.33
CA ILE A 76 0.31 1.76 -10.94
C ILE A 76 -0.59 1.05 -11.96
N THR A 77 -1.05 1.74 -13.00
CA THR A 77 -1.92 1.21 -14.06
C THR A 77 -1.50 1.72 -15.44
N GLY A 78 -1.89 1.02 -16.50
CA GLY A 78 -1.59 1.40 -17.88
C GLY A 78 -0.19 0.99 -18.38
N PRO A 79 0.20 1.42 -19.59
CA PRO A 79 1.44 0.99 -20.25
C PRO A 79 2.70 1.47 -19.53
N ASP A 80 2.62 2.59 -18.82
CA ASP A 80 3.72 3.19 -18.06
C ASP A 80 3.71 2.77 -16.58
N ALA A 81 2.91 1.77 -16.21
CA ALA A 81 2.88 1.25 -14.85
C ALA A 81 4.27 0.77 -14.40
N HIS A 82 4.57 1.00 -13.13
CA HIS A 82 5.79 0.54 -12.48
C HIS A 82 5.89 -0.99 -12.62
N PRO A 83 7.09 -1.55 -12.92
CA PRO A 83 7.25 -2.96 -13.29
C PRO A 83 6.61 -3.95 -12.29
N MET A 84 6.62 -3.60 -11.00
CA MET A 84 5.96 -4.41 -9.98
C MET A 84 4.45 -4.58 -10.23
N PHE A 85 3.75 -3.51 -10.62
CA PHE A 85 2.32 -3.58 -10.89
C PHE A 85 2.01 -4.27 -12.23
N LYS A 86 2.94 -4.21 -13.20
CA LYS A 86 2.83 -5.04 -14.41
C LYS A 86 2.88 -6.54 -14.08
N LEU A 87 3.85 -6.96 -13.25
CA LEU A 87 3.94 -8.34 -12.79
C LEU A 87 2.67 -8.77 -12.03
N ILE A 88 2.16 -7.90 -11.16
CA ILE A 88 0.94 -8.16 -10.40
C ILE A 88 -0.25 -8.32 -11.37
N ASN A 89 -0.43 -7.42 -12.33
CA ASN A 89 -1.52 -7.51 -13.30
C ASN A 89 -1.42 -8.76 -14.16
N GLU A 90 -0.21 -9.17 -14.56
CA GLU A 90 0.02 -10.44 -15.27
C GLU A 90 -0.37 -11.65 -14.41
N ALA A 91 0.00 -11.65 -13.12
CA ALA A 91 -0.40 -12.68 -12.17
C ALA A 91 -1.93 -12.71 -11.92
N MET A 92 -2.61 -11.59 -12.15
CA MET A 92 -4.07 -11.47 -12.11
C MET A 92 -4.76 -11.85 -13.42
N ALA A 93 -4.07 -12.45 -14.39
CA ALA A 93 -4.60 -12.75 -15.72
C ALA A 93 -5.14 -11.52 -16.47
N GLY A 94 -4.59 -10.33 -16.19
CA GLY A 94 -4.91 -9.09 -16.89
C GLY A 94 -6.09 -8.30 -16.33
N ASP A 95 -6.66 -8.70 -15.19
CA ASP A 95 -7.63 -7.86 -14.49
C ASP A 95 -6.95 -6.58 -13.98
N ASP A 96 -7.48 -5.42 -14.38
CA ASP A 96 -6.96 -4.13 -13.94
C ASP A 96 -7.18 -3.93 -12.43
N LEU A 97 -6.19 -3.32 -11.79
CA LEU A 97 -6.26 -2.91 -10.38
C LEU A 97 -7.45 -1.98 -10.15
N ASN A 98 -8.36 -2.38 -9.26
CA ASN A 98 -9.46 -1.52 -8.85
C ASN A 98 -8.95 -0.39 -7.93
N LEU A 99 -8.73 0.78 -8.52
CA LEU A 99 -8.20 1.97 -7.84
C LEU A 99 -9.16 2.60 -6.83
N ASN A 100 -10.46 2.30 -6.92
CA ASN A 100 -11.48 2.81 -6.00
C ASN A 100 -11.55 2.00 -4.70
N SER A 101 -10.74 0.95 -4.57
CA SER A 101 -10.69 0.08 -3.40
C SER A 101 -9.27 0.06 -2.82
N THR A 102 -9.17 -0.11 -1.51
CA THR A 102 -7.89 -0.47 -0.89
C THR A 102 -7.43 -1.83 -1.45
N ALA A 103 -6.14 -1.94 -1.74
CA ALA A 103 -5.53 -3.15 -2.25
C ALA A 103 -4.22 -3.43 -1.50
N PHE A 104 -4.04 -4.68 -1.07
CA PHE A 104 -2.82 -5.15 -0.44
C PHE A 104 -2.36 -6.43 -1.14
N PHE A 105 -1.04 -6.56 -1.22
CA PHE A 105 -0.37 -7.68 -1.84
C PHE A 105 0.58 -8.28 -0.83
N ILE A 106 0.48 -9.58 -0.62
CA ILE A 106 1.41 -10.36 0.20
C ILE A 106 2.19 -11.24 -0.77
N LEU A 107 3.50 -11.05 -0.76
CA LEU A 107 4.45 -11.79 -1.56
C LEU A 107 5.35 -12.58 -0.60
N ASN A 108 5.53 -13.87 -0.87
CA ASN A 108 6.60 -14.62 -0.22
C ASN A 108 7.97 -14.23 -0.79
N LEU A 109 9.03 -14.44 -0.01
CA LEU A 109 10.42 -14.16 -0.41
C LEU A 109 10.87 -14.97 -1.63
N ASP A 110 10.27 -16.14 -1.85
CA ASP A 110 10.52 -16.99 -3.02
C ASP A 110 9.74 -16.55 -4.27
N LEU A 111 8.90 -15.51 -4.16
CA LEU A 111 8.02 -14.98 -5.19
C LEU A 111 7.02 -16.02 -5.77
N LYS A 112 6.80 -17.15 -5.08
CA LYS A 112 5.91 -18.22 -5.56
C LYS A 112 4.50 -18.11 -5.00
N ALA A 113 4.36 -17.59 -3.78
CA ALA A 113 3.06 -17.32 -3.18
C ALA A 113 2.73 -15.83 -3.29
N PHE A 114 1.62 -15.55 -3.97
CA PHE A 114 1.06 -14.22 -4.14
C PHE A 114 -0.39 -14.24 -3.67
N GLU A 115 -0.68 -13.48 -2.61
CA GLU A 115 -2.04 -13.25 -2.17
C GLU A 115 -2.42 -11.78 -2.36
N MET A 116 -3.64 -11.56 -2.80
CA MET A 116 -4.17 -10.25 -3.11
C MET A 116 -5.48 -10.04 -2.37
N HIS A 117 -5.61 -8.86 -1.78
CA HIS A 117 -6.71 -8.52 -0.89
C HIS A 117 -7.28 -7.15 -1.26
N TYR A 118 -8.52 -7.13 -1.75
CA TYR A 118 -9.28 -5.91 -2.05
C TYR A 118 -10.28 -5.58 -0.95
N GLY A 119 -10.50 -4.28 -0.74
CA GLY A 119 -11.56 -3.74 0.13
C GLY A 119 -11.33 -4.03 1.61
N LYS A 120 -10.11 -4.41 1.96
CA LYS A 120 -9.71 -4.72 3.34
C LYS A 120 -9.25 -3.45 4.05
N SER A 121 -9.49 -3.40 5.35
CA SER A 121 -8.90 -2.40 6.24
C SER A 121 -7.50 -2.82 6.70
N LEU A 122 -6.75 -1.91 7.32
CA LEU A 122 -5.49 -2.27 7.98
C LEU A 122 -5.68 -3.27 9.13
N VAL A 123 -6.87 -3.28 9.75
CA VAL A 123 -7.21 -4.26 10.80
C VAL A 123 -7.38 -5.64 10.20
N ASP A 124 -8.08 -5.75 9.08
CA ASP A 124 -8.21 -7.02 8.35
C ASP A 124 -6.83 -7.54 7.91
N LEU A 125 -5.95 -6.64 7.45
CA LEU A 125 -4.60 -7.01 7.02
C LEU A 125 -3.78 -7.61 8.17
N ARG A 126 -3.91 -7.11 9.40
CA ARG A 126 -3.26 -7.71 10.58
C ARG A 126 -3.67 -9.17 10.76
N ASP A 127 -4.97 -9.46 10.64
CA ASP A 127 -5.49 -10.79 10.86
C ASP A 127 -5.12 -11.73 9.71
N ILE A 128 -5.13 -11.23 8.47
CA ILE A 128 -4.63 -11.94 7.28
C ILE A 128 -3.15 -12.31 7.44
N VAL A 129 -2.29 -11.33 7.75
CA VAL A 129 -0.84 -11.55 7.93
C VAL A 129 -0.60 -12.54 9.07
N ARG A 130 -1.35 -12.45 10.17
CA ARG A 130 -1.23 -13.40 11.28
C ARG A 130 -1.50 -14.84 10.82
N GLU A 131 -2.58 -15.07 10.09
CA GLU A 131 -2.91 -16.41 9.59
C GLU A 131 -1.92 -16.87 8.51
N TRP A 132 -1.47 -15.95 7.65
CA TRP A 132 -0.46 -16.22 6.64
C TRP A 132 0.87 -16.67 7.24
N VAL A 133 1.36 -15.95 8.26
CA VAL A 133 2.58 -16.29 9.00
C VAL A 133 2.40 -17.66 9.67
N LYS A 134 1.30 -17.92 10.38
CA LYS A 134 1.05 -19.23 11.01
C LYS A 134 1.04 -20.40 10.03
N LYS A 135 0.58 -20.16 8.80
CA LYS A 135 0.50 -21.20 7.76
C LYS A 135 1.89 -21.55 7.22
N HIS A 136 2.74 -20.55 6.98
CA HIS A 136 4.04 -20.73 6.32
C HIS A 136 5.21 -20.88 7.30
N ASP A 137 5.05 -20.50 8.57
CA ASP A 137 6.04 -20.76 9.65
C ASP A 137 6.14 -22.26 10.01
N LYS A 138 5.17 -23.07 9.57
CA LYS A 138 5.20 -24.54 9.73
C LYS A 138 5.98 -25.27 8.63
N GLU A 139 6.43 -24.56 7.60
CA GLU A 139 7.16 -25.11 6.45
C GLU A 139 8.68 -24.84 6.53
N LEU A 140 9.15 -24.19 7.61
CA LEU A 140 10.56 -23.99 7.97
C LEU A 140 10.99 -24.94 9.09
#